data_AF-A0A8T3TFX3-F1
#
_entry.id   AF-A0A8T3TFX3-F1
#
_cell.length_a   1.000
_cell.length_b   1.000
_cell.length_c   1.000
_cell.angle_alpha   90.00
_cell.angle_beta   90.00
_cell.angle_gamma   90.00
#
_symmetry.space_group_name_H-M   'P 1'
#
loop_
_entity.id
_entity.type
_entity.pdbx_description
1 polymer ?
#
loop_
_entity_poly.entity_id
_entity_poly.type
_entity_poly.pdbx_seq_one_letter_code
_entity_poly.pdbx_strand_id
1 'polypeptide(L)'
;VVPELDTPDNHGRLGEIRKVELERALAHLGPIEHHWLGYIDSGMMGTPENEAAGSFWQADLDEAAGRVVRLVRQTRPQVVVGYNDFGGYGHPDHIRAALVAKLAFARAGDLDAYPDQLQGGLAPWQPLKLYENVLDIARRQEFLDMIEAKGIQTWWSPPPDETDEARTQREAHLALMSAAQGPVTSRVDIGAFTGAKLAAIGEHVTQLSKEGFFLAFDADEWRTMQPTEDFTLRVSHVGVRIPEDDLFDGLPSEVPT
;
A
#
# COMPACT_ATOMS: atom_id res chain seq x y z
N VAL A 1 -5.93 16.09 3.30
CA VAL A 1 -5.64 16.52 4.68
C VAL A 1 -6.95 16.89 5.33
N VAL A 2 -7.16 16.54 6.60
CA VAL A 2 -8.34 16.97 7.38
C VAL A 2 -8.34 18.50 7.44
N PRO A 3 -9.35 19.20 6.90
CA PRO A 3 -9.29 20.66 6.67
C PRO A 3 -8.98 21.46 7.93
N GLU A 4 -9.49 21.05 9.08
CA GLU A 4 -9.29 21.72 10.37
C GLU A 4 -7.84 21.65 10.85
N LEU A 5 -7.08 20.68 10.36
CA LEU A 5 -5.67 20.46 10.69
C LEU A 5 -4.72 20.99 9.61
N ASP A 6 -5.24 21.42 8.45
CA ASP A 6 -4.44 21.97 7.35
C ASP A 6 -4.18 23.48 7.50
N THR A 7 -3.68 23.88 8.67
CA THR A 7 -3.26 25.27 8.93
C THR A 7 -1.96 25.59 8.19
N PRO A 8 -1.63 26.86 7.90
CA PRO A 8 -0.36 27.19 7.23
C PRO A 8 0.90 26.65 7.93
N ASP A 9 0.90 26.62 9.27
CA ASP A 9 2.01 26.06 10.06
C ASP A 9 2.11 24.54 9.88
N ASN A 10 0.97 23.84 9.96
CA ASN A 10 0.93 22.40 9.76
C ASN A 10 1.27 22.03 8.31
N HIS A 11 0.72 22.75 7.33
CA HIS A 11 0.87 22.48 5.91
C HIS A 11 2.34 22.43 5.50
N GLY A 12 3.13 23.42 5.93
CA GLY A 12 4.57 23.48 5.66
C GLY A 12 5.39 22.37 6.35
N ARG A 13 4.79 21.63 7.29
CA ARG A 13 5.45 20.61 8.11
C ARG A 13 4.72 19.25 8.10
N LEU A 14 3.79 19.03 7.15
CA LEU A 14 2.98 17.81 7.10
C LEU A 14 3.83 16.54 7.07
N GLY A 15 4.96 16.55 6.36
CA GLY A 15 5.88 15.41 6.34
C GLY A 15 6.51 15.10 7.70
N GLU A 16 6.82 16.12 8.52
CA GLU A 16 7.31 15.92 9.89
C GLU A 16 6.22 15.39 10.81
N ILE A 17 5.02 15.96 10.71
CA ILE A 17 3.86 15.57 11.53
C ILE A 17 3.50 14.11 11.23
N ARG A 18 3.37 13.75 9.96
CA ARG A 18 2.98 12.40 9.53
C ARG A 18 4.03 11.32 9.83
N LYS A 19 5.31 11.70 9.99
CA LYS A 19 6.34 10.78 10.53
C LYS A 19 6.02 10.34 11.96
N VAL A 20 5.58 11.28 12.80
CA VAL A 20 5.18 10.99 14.18
C VAL A 20 3.87 10.21 14.22
N GLU A 21 2.90 10.54 13.36
CA GLU A 21 1.66 9.75 13.23
C GLU A 21 1.96 8.30 12.84
N LEU A 22 2.85 8.08 11.86
CA LEU A 22 3.25 6.74 11.43
C LEU A 22 3.97 5.98 12.56
N GLU A 23 4.88 6.61 13.29
CA GLU A 23 5.57 5.99 14.43
C GLU A 23 4.56 5.47 15.48
N ARG A 24 3.53 6.26 15.80
CA ARG A 24 2.47 5.84 16.72
C ARG A 24 1.59 4.75 16.14
N ALA A 25 1.24 4.84 14.85
CA ALA A 25 0.45 3.83 14.18
C ALA A 25 1.14 2.46 14.22
N LEU A 26 2.43 2.42 13.92
CA LEU A 26 3.24 1.19 13.95
C LEU A 26 3.30 0.55 15.34
N ALA A 27 3.29 1.36 16.42
CA ALA A 27 3.30 0.84 17.79
C ALA A 27 2.06 0.00 18.15
N HIS A 28 0.93 0.19 17.45
CA HIS A 28 -0.27 -0.64 17.64
C HIS A 28 -0.23 -1.98 16.89
N LEU A 29 0.62 -2.09 15.86
CA LEU A 29 0.63 -3.24 14.94
C LEU A 29 1.67 -4.31 15.29
N GLY A 30 2.47 -4.06 16.34
CA GLY A 30 3.50 -4.98 16.82
C GLY A 30 4.92 -4.59 16.40
N PRO A 31 5.89 -5.51 16.49
CA PRO A 31 7.29 -5.22 16.19
C PRO A 31 7.51 -5.09 14.67
N ILE A 32 7.34 -3.88 14.15
CA ILE A 32 7.56 -3.57 12.74
C ILE A 32 8.89 -2.82 12.59
N GLU A 33 9.77 -3.36 11.75
CA GLU A 33 10.95 -2.63 11.27
C GLU A 33 10.55 -1.73 10.10
N HIS A 34 10.79 -0.43 10.21
CA HIS A 34 10.37 0.57 9.24
C HIS A 34 11.57 1.36 8.68
N HIS A 35 11.59 1.55 7.35
CA HIS A 35 12.68 2.21 6.62
C HIS A 35 12.16 3.36 5.75
N TRP A 36 12.72 4.56 5.93
CA TRP A 36 12.47 5.70 5.05
C TRP A 36 13.41 5.65 3.83
N LEU A 37 12.85 5.61 2.60
CA LEU A 37 13.66 5.60 1.38
C LEU A 37 14.26 6.98 1.03
N GLY A 38 13.73 8.05 1.62
CA GLY A 38 14.28 9.41 1.51
C GLY A 38 13.72 10.26 0.37
N TYR A 39 12.61 9.85 -0.24
CA TYR A 39 11.91 10.62 -1.26
C TYR A 39 10.80 11.49 -0.66
N ILE A 40 10.43 12.55 -1.39
CA ILE A 40 9.32 13.44 -1.06
C ILE A 40 8.04 12.89 -1.71
N ASP A 41 6.91 13.05 -1.01
CA ASP A 41 5.57 12.75 -1.54
C ASP A 41 5.34 13.53 -2.85
N SER A 42 4.92 12.83 -3.89
CA SER A 42 4.74 13.44 -5.21
C SER A 42 3.41 14.16 -5.36
N GLY A 43 2.51 14.07 -4.39
CA GLY A 43 1.13 14.54 -4.53
C GLY A 43 0.32 13.72 -5.53
N MET A 44 -0.90 14.16 -5.80
CA MET A 44 -1.80 13.47 -6.74
C MET A 44 -1.27 13.59 -8.18
N MET A 45 -1.62 12.63 -9.04
CA MET A 45 -1.25 12.69 -10.46
C MET A 45 -1.72 14.00 -11.11
N GLY A 46 -0.83 14.66 -11.84
CA GLY A 46 -1.09 15.92 -12.54
C GLY A 46 -0.94 17.18 -11.68
N THR A 47 -0.54 17.05 -10.41
CA THR A 47 -0.27 18.19 -9.53
C THR A 47 1.18 18.71 -9.71
N PRO A 48 1.47 20.00 -9.43
CA PRO A 48 2.82 20.56 -9.55
C PRO A 48 3.90 19.80 -8.74
N GLU A 49 3.51 19.15 -7.65
CA GLU A 49 4.34 18.32 -6.78
C GLU A 49 4.96 17.13 -7.53
N ASN A 50 4.32 16.66 -8.60
CA ASN A 50 4.87 15.61 -9.47
C ASN A 50 6.20 16.03 -10.12
N GLU A 51 6.45 17.34 -10.27
CA GLU A 51 7.67 17.91 -10.88
C GLU A 51 8.65 18.44 -9.82
N ALA A 52 8.35 18.30 -8.53
CA ALA A 52 9.22 18.77 -7.47
C ALA A 52 10.53 17.97 -7.42
N ALA A 53 11.65 18.67 -7.25
CA ALA A 53 12.95 18.03 -7.08
C ALA A 53 12.95 17.12 -5.85
N GLY A 54 13.29 15.84 -6.04
CA GLY A 54 13.29 14.84 -4.98
C GLY A 54 11.94 14.16 -4.72
N SER A 55 10.90 14.46 -5.51
CA SER A 55 9.65 13.69 -5.49
C SER A 55 9.92 12.24 -5.92
N PHE A 56 9.20 11.29 -5.33
CA PHE A 56 9.39 9.89 -5.65
C PHE A 56 8.98 9.56 -7.10
N TRP A 57 8.03 10.30 -7.66
CA TRP A 57 7.60 10.19 -9.06
C TRP A 57 8.72 10.51 -10.05
N GLN A 58 9.63 11.44 -9.71
CA GLN A 58 10.77 11.83 -10.53
C GLN A 58 12.04 11.05 -10.21
N ALA A 59 12.04 10.23 -9.16
CA ALA A 59 13.20 9.43 -8.79
C ALA A 59 13.62 8.51 -9.95
N ASP A 60 14.94 8.36 -10.13
CA ASP A 60 15.47 7.36 -11.04
C ASP A 60 15.01 5.97 -10.56
N LEU A 61 14.39 5.22 -11.47
CA LEU A 61 13.73 3.97 -11.10
C LEU A 61 14.76 2.91 -10.66
N ASP A 62 15.93 2.89 -11.31
CA ASP A 62 16.99 1.93 -11.00
C ASP A 62 17.62 2.22 -9.64
N GLU A 63 17.83 3.50 -9.33
CA GLU A 63 18.31 4.00 -8.06
C GLU A 63 17.34 3.65 -6.91
N ALA A 64 16.05 3.93 -7.08
CA ALA A 64 15.02 3.59 -6.11
C ALA A 64 14.90 2.06 -5.90
N ALA A 65 14.92 1.28 -6.98
CA ALA A 65 14.98 -0.17 -6.90
C ALA A 65 16.24 -0.65 -6.17
N GLY A 66 17.39 -0.03 -6.40
CA GLY A 66 18.64 -0.34 -5.73
C GLY A 66 18.57 -0.16 -4.22
N ARG A 67 17.89 0.90 -3.74
CA ARG A 67 17.64 1.10 -2.31
C ARG A 67 16.82 -0.04 -1.70
N VAL A 68 15.76 -0.48 -2.38
CA VAL A 68 14.91 -1.57 -1.88
C VAL A 68 15.62 -2.92 -1.99
N VAL A 69 16.41 -3.17 -3.05
CA VAL A 69 17.27 -4.37 -3.15
C VAL A 69 18.21 -4.47 -1.95
N ARG A 70 18.82 -3.35 -1.54
CA ARG A 70 19.67 -3.32 -0.34
C ARG A 70 18.91 -3.79 0.90
N LEU A 71 17.70 -3.26 1.12
CA LEU A 71 16.84 -3.66 2.25
C LEU A 71 16.46 -5.14 2.18
N VAL A 72 16.09 -5.64 1.00
CA VAL A 72 15.76 -7.06 0.78
C VAL A 72 16.95 -7.95 1.12
N ARG A 73 18.17 -7.59 0.71
CA ARG A 73 19.40 -8.35 1.04
C ARG A 73 19.76 -8.29 2.53
N GLN A 74 19.42 -7.19 3.21
CA GLN A 74 19.67 -7.01 4.65
C GLN A 74 18.66 -7.77 5.51
N THR A 75 17.37 -7.65 5.18
CA THR A 75 16.25 -8.19 5.97
C THR A 75 15.83 -9.60 5.57
N ARG A 76 16.26 -10.05 4.37
CA ARG A 76 16.03 -11.40 3.83
C ARG A 76 14.56 -11.85 3.87
N PRO A 77 13.61 -11.06 3.35
CA PRO A 77 12.19 -11.40 3.41
C PRO A 77 11.89 -12.60 2.50
N GLN A 78 11.11 -13.56 2.97
CA GLN A 78 10.64 -14.66 2.13
C GLN A 78 9.49 -14.23 1.20
N VAL A 79 8.71 -13.24 1.62
CA VAL A 79 7.54 -12.73 0.91
C VAL A 79 7.68 -11.22 0.73
N VAL A 80 7.33 -10.71 -0.46
CA VAL A 80 7.19 -9.29 -0.75
C VAL A 80 5.73 -9.01 -1.10
N VAL A 81 5.17 -7.96 -0.51
CA VAL A 81 3.83 -7.44 -0.85
C VAL A 81 4.00 -6.03 -1.41
N GLY A 82 3.34 -5.74 -2.52
CA GLY A 82 3.33 -4.41 -3.13
C GLY A 82 1.98 -4.08 -3.76
N TYR A 83 1.94 -2.98 -4.52
CA TYR A 83 0.75 -2.59 -5.28
C TYR A 83 0.72 -3.24 -6.66
N ASN A 84 -0.48 -3.26 -7.27
CA ASN A 84 -0.65 -3.59 -8.69
C ASN A 84 -0.06 -2.51 -9.61
N ASP A 85 -0.06 -2.77 -10.92
CA ASP A 85 0.52 -1.85 -11.92
C ASP A 85 -0.18 -0.48 -12.00
N PHE A 86 -1.39 -0.37 -11.47
CA PHE A 86 -2.14 0.89 -11.36
C PHE A 86 -1.98 1.57 -9.98
N GLY A 87 -1.17 1.01 -9.08
CA GLY A 87 -0.95 1.59 -7.76
C GLY A 87 -2.20 1.58 -6.87
N GLY A 88 -3.11 0.63 -7.06
CA GLY A 88 -4.40 0.61 -6.39
C GLY A 88 -5.39 1.57 -7.02
N TYR A 89 -5.27 2.89 -6.76
CA TYR A 89 -6.21 3.92 -7.23
C TYR A 89 -5.60 4.95 -8.20
N GLY A 90 -4.37 4.73 -8.69
CA GLY A 90 -3.73 5.60 -9.67
C GLY A 90 -2.83 6.69 -9.08
N HIS A 91 -2.50 6.64 -7.79
CA HIS A 91 -1.53 7.58 -7.19
C HIS A 91 -0.13 7.36 -7.79
N PRO A 92 0.60 8.43 -8.20
CA PRO A 92 1.93 8.30 -8.81
C PRO A 92 2.89 7.51 -7.93
N ASP A 93 2.93 7.80 -6.63
CA ASP A 93 3.83 7.09 -5.71
C ASP A 93 3.48 5.62 -5.50
N HIS A 94 2.21 5.24 -5.57
CA HIS A 94 1.84 3.83 -5.50
C HIS A 94 2.27 3.07 -6.75
N ILE A 95 2.14 3.70 -7.93
CA ILE A 95 2.62 3.14 -9.21
C ILE A 95 4.15 2.97 -9.14
N ARG A 96 4.88 3.98 -8.66
CA ARG A 96 6.34 3.87 -8.46
C ARG A 96 6.71 2.79 -7.46
N ALA A 97 6.01 2.71 -6.33
CA ALA A 97 6.23 1.66 -5.34
C ALA A 97 5.98 0.26 -5.91
N ALA A 98 4.96 0.07 -6.75
CA ALA A 98 4.70 -1.18 -7.46
C ALA A 98 5.89 -1.60 -8.34
N LEU A 99 6.38 -0.67 -9.17
CA LEU A 99 7.52 -0.91 -10.06
C LEU A 99 8.81 -1.21 -9.28
N VAL A 100 9.09 -0.42 -8.24
CA VAL A 100 10.26 -0.59 -7.37
C VAL A 100 10.22 -1.95 -6.67
N ALA A 101 9.08 -2.35 -6.11
CA ALA A 101 8.93 -3.65 -5.45
C ALA A 101 9.15 -4.82 -6.42
N LYS A 102 8.60 -4.74 -7.64
CA LYS A 102 8.80 -5.77 -8.69
C LYS A 102 10.25 -5.88 -9.12
N LEU A 103 10.92 -4.75 -9.34
CA LEU A 103 12.34 -4.72 -9.69
C LEU A 103 13.21 -5.25 -8.54
N ALA A 104 12.92 -4.87 -7.30
CA ALA A 104 13.67 -5.34 -6.15
C ALA A 104 13.51 -6.86 -5.95
N PHE A 105 12.28 -7.38 -6.07
CA PHE A 105 12.02 -8.81 -6.03
C PHE A 105 12.81 -9.58 -7.10
N ALA A 106 12.84 -9.08 -8.33
CA ALA A 106 13.53 -9.73 -9.44
C ALA A 106 15.06 -9.65 -9.36
N ARG A 107 15.61 -8.60 -8.73
CA ARG A 107 17.04 -8.27 -8.77
C ARG A 107 17.80 -8.58 -7.48
N ALA A 108 17.11 -8.78 -6.35
CA ALA A 108 17.81 -8.94 -5.08
C ALA A 108 18.67 -10.22 -5.02
N GLY A 109 18.25 -11.29 -5.71
CA GLY A 109 19.00 -12.53 -5.88
C GLY A 109 20.00 -12.53 -7.04
N ASP A 110 19.93 -11.52 -7.92
CA ASP A 110 20.78 -11.41 -9.10
C ASP A 110 22.20 -10.91 -8.72
N LEU A 111 23.22 -11.61 -9.20
CA LEU A 111 24.64 -11.31 -8.95
C LEU A 111 25.16 -10.16 -9.81
N ASP A 112 24.52 -9.90 -10.96
CA ASP A 112 24.90 -8.79 -11.86
C ASP A 112 24.20 -7.48 -11.46
N ALA A 113 23.14 -7.56 -10.66
CA ALA A 113 22.40 -6.40 -10.18
C ALA A 113 23.05 -5.76 -8.94
N TYR A 114 23.39 -4.47 -9.06
CA TYR A 114 23.97 -3.65 -7.99
C TYR A 114 25.24 -4.28 -7.37
N PRO A 115 26.31 -4.52 -8.17
CA PRO A 115 27.51 -5.23 -7.72
C PRO A 115 28.21 -4.54 -6.53
N ASP A 116 28.14 -3.22 -6.44
CA ASP A 116 28.71 -2.45 -5.32
C ASP A 116 28.10 -2.86 -3.96
N GLN A 117 26.84 -3.30 -3.93
CA GLN A 117 26.21 -3.79 -2.70
C GLN A 117 26.81 -5.14 -2.26
N LEU A 118 27.09 -6.01 -3.22
CA LEU A 118 27.70 -7.32 -2.98
C LEU A 118 29.16 -7.17 -2.57
N GLN A 119 29.91 -6.30 -3.25
CA GLN A 119 31.27 -5.91 -2.86
C GLN A 119 31.30 -5.26 -1.46
N GLY A 120 30.23 -4.54 -1.11
CA GLY A 120 29.99 -3.99 0.23
C GLY A 120 29.61 -5.01 1.30
N GLY A 121 29.62 -6.32 0.98
CA GLY A 121 29.43 -7.42 1.94
C GLY A 121 28.00 -7.92 2.09
N LEU A 122 27.04 -7.41 1.31
CA LEU A 122 25.69 -7.98 1.29
C LEU A 122 25.68 -9.27 0.47
N ALA A 123 25.00 -10.30 0.99
CA ALA A 123 24.74 -11.51 0.22
C ALA A 123 23.56 -11.28 -0.74
N PRO A 124 23.52 -11.94 -1.91
CA PRO A 124 22.30 -11.98 -2.72
C PRO A 124 21.17 -12.63 -1.91
N TRP A 125 19.94 -12.18 -2.14
CA TRP A 125 18.77 -12.73 -1.48
C TRP A 125 17.59 -12.76 -2.46
N GLN A 126 17.06 -13.94 -2.75
CA GLN A 126 15.88 -14.09 -3.59
C GLN A 126 14.64 -14.32 -2.72
N PRO A 127 13.75 -13.33 -2.56
CA PRO A 127 12.44 -13.59 -1.97
C PRO A 127 11.68 -14.65 -2.80
N LEU A 128 10.87 -15.46 -2.15
CA LEU A 128 10.24 -16.63 -2.76
C LEU A 128 8.87 -16.34 -3.36
N LYS A 129 8.12 -15.38 -2.80
CA LYS A 129 6.80 -15.00 -3.32
C LYS A 129 6.62 -13.48 -3.40
N LEU A 130 5.96 -13.04 -4.47
CA LEU A 130 5.54 -11.66 -4.68
C LEU A 130 4.02 -11.59 -4.78
N TYR A 131 3.40 -10.81 -3.91
CA TYR A 131 1.97 -10.55 -3.90
C TYR A 131 1.66 -9.08 -4.21
N GLU A 132 0.51 -8.87 -4.83
CA GLU A 132 -0.12 -7.55 -4.96
C GLU A 132 -1.33 -7.48 -4.02
N ASN A 133 -1.47 -6.40 -3.26
CA ASN A 133 -2.68 -6.17 -2.47
C ASN A 133 -3.87 -5.90 -3.41
N VAL A 134 -5.01 -6.51 -3.11
CA VAL A 134 -6.23 -6.36 -3.90
C VAL A 134 -7.22 -5.52 -3.13
N LEU A 135 -7.74 -4.49 -3.80
CA LEU A 135 -8.99 -3.88 -3.37
C LEU A 135 -10.11 -4.72 -4.00
N ASP A 136 -10.79 -5.53 -3.20
CA ASP A 136 -11.89 -6.35 -3.71
C ASP A 136 -13.10 -5.46 -4.03
N ILE A 137 -13.17 -5.03 -5.30
CA ILE A 137 -14.22 -4.16 -5.82
C ILE A 137 -15.58 -4.87 -5.81
N ALA A 138 -15.64 -6.21 -5.74
CA ALA A 138 -16.92 -6.91 -5.59
C ALA A 138 -17.56 -6.61 -4.23
N ARG A 139 -16.76 -6.44 -3.16
CA ARG A 139 -17.23 -5.97 -1.85
C ARG A 139 -17.47 -4.46 -1.79
N ARG A 140 -17.03 -3.69 -2.81
CA ARG A 140 -17.25 -2.23 -2.88
C ARG A 140 -18.72 -1.86 -2.79
N GLN A 141 -19.61 -2.61 -3.45
CA GLN A 141 -21.04 -2.25 -3.42
C GLN A 141 -21.60 -2.38 -2.01
N GLU A 142 -21.26 -3.44 -1.29
CA GLU A 142 -21.66 -3.63 0.12
C GLU A 142 -21.09 -2.51 1.01
N PHE A 143 -19.82 -2.11 0.81
CA PHE A 143 -19.26 -0.96 1.51
C PHE A 143 -20.00 0.34 1.19
N LEU A 144 -20.31 0.61 -0.08
CA LEU A 144 -21.03 1.81 -0.50
C LEU A 144 -22.44 1.87 0.09
N ASP A 145 -23.15 0.75 0.10
CA ASP A 145 -24.49 0.66 0.68
C ASP A 145 -24.44 0.96 2.19
N MET A 146 -23.41 0.48 2.90
CA MET A 146 -23.22 0.78 4.33
C MET A 146 -22.80 2.22 4.60
N ILE A 147 -21.92 2.77 3.75
CA ILE A 147 -21.54 4.20 3.76
C ILE A 147 -22.80 5.07 3.60
N GLU A 148 -23.63 4.77 2.60
CA GLU A 148 -24.87 5.49 2.30
C GLU A 148 -25.85 5.39 3.46
N ALA A 149 -26.03 4.20 4.03
CA ALA A 149 -26.92 3.98 5.18
C ALA A 149 -26.50 4.80 6.42
N LYS A 150 -25.20 5.08 6.60
CA LYS A 150 -24.69 5.93 7.67
C LYS A 150 -24.58 7.42 7.28
N GLY A 151 -24.92 7.79 6.05
CA GLY A 151 -24.81 9.16 5.54
C GLY A 151 -23.37 9.68 5.46
N ILE A 152 -22.39 8.78 5.36
CA ILE A 152 -20.96 9.13 5.30
C ILE A 152 -20.62 9.49 3.85
N GLN A 153 -19.87 10.58 3.65
CA GLN A 153 -19.28 10.88 2.36
C GLN A 153 -17.85 10.34 2.31
N THR A 154 -17.49 9.72 1.20
CA THR A 154 -16.16 9.15 0.98
C THR A 154 -15.61 9.62 -0.35
N TRP A 155 -14.32 9.41 -0.60
CA TRP A 155 -13.72 9.68 -1.92
C TRP A 155 -14.34 8.81 -3.05
N TRP A 156 -15.16 7.81 -2.72
CA TRP A 156 -15.83 6.90 -3.65
C TRP A 156 -17.24 7.37 -3.97
N SER A 157 -17.79 8.21 -3.09
CA SER A 157 -19.12 8.78 -3.22
C SER A 157 -19.09 9.84 -4.32
N PRO A 158 -20.04 9.85 -5.26
CA PRO A 158 -20.16 10.93 -6.22
C PRO A 158 -20.35 12.27 -5.49
N PRO A 159 -19.63 13.34 -5.86
CA PRO A 159 -19.90 14.66 -5.33
C PRO A 159 -21.36 15.08 -5.63
N PRO A 160 -22.04 15.76 -4.69
CA PRO A 160 -23.45 16.14 -4.87
C PRO A 160 -23.69 17.10 -6.03
N ASP A 161 -22.67 17.85 -6.44
CA ASP A 161 -22.68 18.84 -7.53
C ASP A 161 -21.82 18.43 -8.75
N GLU A 162 -21.55 17.14 -8.91
CA GLU A 162 -20.74 16.59 -10.02
C GLU A 162 -21.38 16.86 -11.40
N THR A 163 -20.59 17.44 -12.31
CA THR A 163 -21.00 17.63 -13.73
C THR A 163 -21.00 16.29 -14.48
N ASP A 164 -21.75 16.20 -15.58
CA ASP A 164 -21.77 14.98 -16.41
C ASP A 164 -20.38 14.59 -16.96
N GLU A 165 -19.54 15.59 -17.25
CA GLU A 165 -18.16 15.38 -17.68
C GLU A 165 -17.31 14.79 -16.54
N ALA A 166 -17.39 15.38 -15.34
CA ALA A 166 -16.68 14.88 -14.16
C ALA A 166 -17.12 13.46 -13.79
N ARG A 167 -18.43 13.18 -13.88
CA ARG A 167 -19.00 11.83 -13.71
C ARG A 167 -18.40 10.84 -14.69
N THR A 168 -18.36 11.19 -15.96
CA THR A 168 -17.79 10.35 -17.03
C THR A 168 -16.32 10.04 -16.75
N GLN A 169 -15.54 11.05 -16.34
CA GLN A 169 -14.12 10.89 -16.00
C GLN A 169 -13.94 9.99 -14.77
N ARG A 170 -14.73 10.18 -13.70
CA ARG A 170 -14.69 9.35 -12.50
C ARG A 170 -15.05 7.90 -12.80
N GLU A 171 -16.09 7.66 -13.59
CA GLU A 171 -16.50 6.30 -13.97
C GLU A 171 -15.45 5.62 -14.84
N ALA A 172 -14.83 6.34 -15.78
CA ALA A 172 -13.71 5.83 -16.56
C ALA A 172 -12.50 5.48 -15.66
N HIS A 173 -12.17 6.33 -14.69
CA HIS A 173 -11.09 6.06 -13.72
C HIS A 173 -11.38 4.83 -12.87
N LEU A 174 -12.61 4.68 -12.35
CA LEU A 174 -13.03 3.51 -11.60
C LEU A 174 -12.98 2.23 -12.46
N ALA A 175 -13.32 2.32 -13.74
CA ALA A 175 -13.20 1.20 -14.66
C ALA A 175 -11.73 0.78 -14.88
N LEU A 176 -10.82 1.73 -15.04
CA LEU A 176 -9.38 1.46 -15.11
C LEU A 176 -8.86 0.82 -13.81
N MET A 177 -9.24 1.38 -12.67
CA MET A 177 -8.91 0.87 -11.35
C MET A 177 -9.37 -0.58 -11.18
N SER A 178 -10.58 -0.90 -11.66
CA SER A 178 -11.13 -2.25 -11.60
C SER A 178 -10.46 -3.21 -12.57
N ALA A 179 -10.16 -2.76 -13.78
CA ALA A 179 -9.48 -3.57 -14.79
C ALA A 179 -8.03 -3.92 -14.39
N ALA A 180 -7.41 -3.08 -13.55
CA ALA A 180 -6.06 -3.31 -13.04
C ALA A 180 -5.98 -4.30 -11.85
N GLN A 181 -7.11 -4.68 -11.25
CA GLN A 181 -7.10 -5.66 -10.17
C GLN A 181 -6.78 -7.06 -10.73
N GLY A 182 -5.89 -7.76 -10.03
CA GLY A 182 -5.62 -9.18 -10.29
C GLY A 182 -6.71 -10.08 -9.70
N PRO A 183 -6.75 -11.37 -10.10
CA PRO A 183 -7.61 -12.34 -9.44
C PRO A 183 -7.17 -12.53 -7.99
N VAL A 184 -8.12 -12.55 -7.05
CA VAL A 184 -7.85 -12.90 -5.66
C VAL A 184 -7.38 -14.36 -5.60
N THR A 185 -6.12 -14.58 -5.24
CA THR A 185 -5.55 -15.92 -5.05
C THR A 185 -5.41 -16.27 -3.59
N SER A 186 -5.35 -15.27 -2.71
CA SER A 186 -5.02 -15.48 -1.30
C SER A 186 -5.86 -14.54 -0.43
N ARG A 187 -6.40 -15.04 0.68
CA ARG A 187 -7.21 -14.28 1.65
C ARG A 187 -6.75 -14.55 3.05
N VAL A 188 -6.16 -13.55 3.70
CA VAL A 188 -5.66 -13.66 5.07
C VAL A 188 -6.74 -13.17 6.03
N ASP A 189 -7.18 -14.01 6.97
CA ASP A 189 -8.09 -13.60 8.04
C ASP A 189 -7.38 -12.61 8.98
N ILE A 190 -7.93 -11.40 9.08
CA ILE A 190 -7.44 -10.32 9.94
C ILE A 190 -8.40 -9.99 11.08
N GLY A 191 -9.47 -10.76 11.28
CA GLY A 191 -10.55 -10.43 12.21
C GLY A 191 -10.05 -10.26 13.65
N ALA A 192 -9.11 -11.10 14.08
CA ALA A 192 -8.48 -10.95 15.40
C ALA A 192 -7.68 -9.63 15.54
N PHE A 193 -7.22 -9.05 14.44
CA PHE A 193 -6.34 -7.88 14.38
C PHE A 193 -7.06 -6.58 14.04
N THR A 194 -8.36 -6.61 13.69
CA THR A 194 -9.14 -5.43 13.31
C THR A 194 -9.05 -4.28 14.33
N GLY A 195 -9.05 -4.59 15.63
CA GLY A 195 -8.90 -3.58 16.68
C GLY A 195 -7.55 -2.84 16.63
N ALA A 196 -6.45 -3.58 16.44
CA ALA A 196 -5.12 -3.00 16.30
C ALA A 196 -5.00 -2.17 15.01
N LYS A 197 -5.58 -2.66 13.90
CA LYS A 197 -5.66 -1.94 12.63
C LYS A 197 -6.39 -0.60 12.77
N LEU A 198 -7.56 -0.58 13.43
CA LEU A 198 -8.31 0.66 13.64
C LEU A 198 -7.60 1.62 14.60
N ALA A 199 -6.94 1.11 15.64
CA ALA A 199 -6.12 1.94 16.52
C ALA A 199 -4.97 2.61 15.75
N ALA A 200 -4.26 1.86 14.89
CA ALA A 200 -3.21 2.39 14.03
C ALA A 200 -3.73 3.45 13.03
N ILE A 201 -4.85 3.16 12.37
CA ILE A 201 -5.54 4.11 11.47
C ILE A 201 -5.90 5.40 12.22
N GLY A 202 -6.33 5.29 13.48
CA GLY A 202 -6.71 6.42 14.34
C GLY A 202 -5.56 7.38 14.69
N GLU A 203 -4.31 6.97 14.55
CA GLU A 203 -3.13 7.84 14.78
C GLU A 203 -2.89 8.81 13.62
N HIS A 204 -3.42 8.53 12.42
CA HIS A 204 -3.27 9.36 11.22
C HIS A 204 -4.26 10.54 11.19
N VAL A 205 -4.30 11.32 12.26
CA VAL A 205 -5.33 12.35 12.50
C VAL A 205 -5.34 13.46 11.45
N THR A 206 -4.21 13.79 10.81
CA THR A 206 -4.16 14.77 9.71
C THR A 206 -4.68 14.21 8.38
N GLN A 207 -4.78 12.89 8.26
CA GLN A 207 -5.17 12.19 7.03
C GLN A 207 -6.62 11.76 7.06
N LEU A 208 -7.09 11.27 8.21
CA LEU A 208 -8.37 10.62 8.37
C LEU A 208 -9.14 11.26 9.53
N SER A 209 -10.32 11.80 9.23
CA SER A 209 -11.25 12.30 10.25
C SER A 209 -11.89 11.13 11.01
N LYS A 210 -12.23 11.37 12.28
CA LYS A 210 -12.94 10.39 13.13
C LYS A 210 -14.35 10.09 12.63
N GLU A 211 -14.95 11.05 11.96
CA GLU A 211 -16.25 10.95 11.30
C GLU A 211 -16.12 10.36 9.88
N GLY A 212 -14.89 10.18 9.38
CA GLY A 212 -14.59 9.61 8.08
C GLY A 212 -14.79 8.10 8.02
N PHE A 213 -14.91 7.59 6.79
CA PHE A 213 -15.22 6.17 6.48
C PHE A 213 -14.51 5.15 7.36
N PHE A 214 -13.19 5.25 7.53
CA PHE A 214 -12.43 4.22 8.25
C PHE A 214 -12.74 4.18 9.75
N LEU A 215 -13.03 5.33 10.37
CA LEU A 215 -13.20 5.46 11.82
C LEU A 215 -14.66 5.59 12.26
N ALA A 216 -15.59 5.67 11.31
CA ALA A 216 -17.03 5.70 11.55
C ALA A 216 -17.67 4.32 11.83
N PHE A 217 -16.89 3.25 11.72
CA PHE A 217 -17.32 1.88 12.04
C PHE A 217 -16.44 1.31 13.15
N ASP A 218 -17.05 0.54 14.04
CA ASP A 218 -16.31 -0.16 15.09
C ASP A 218 -15.62 -1.44 14.59
N ALA A 219 -14.87 -2.09 15.47
CA ALA A 219 -14.12 -3.28 15.11
C ALA A 219 -14.99 -4.48 14.72
N ASP A 220 -16.19 -4.62 15.29
CA ASP A 220 -17.10 -5.73 14.97
C ASP A 220 -17.80 -5.51 13.62
N GLU A 221 -18.16 -4.26 13.33
CA GLU A 221 -18.62 -3.85 12.00
C GLU A 221 -17.53 -4.12 10.95
N TRP A 222 -16.28 -3.71 11.20
CA TRP A 222 -15.17 -3.98 10.28
C TRP A 222 -14.86 -5.46 10.11
N ARG A 223 -14.93 -6.28 11.18
CA ARG A 223 -14.79 -7.75 11.08
C ARG A 223 -15.87 -8.37 10.20
N THR A 224 -17.08 -7.82 10.25
CA THR A 224 -18.20 -8.31 9.45
C THR A 224 -18.05 -7.92 7.98
N MET A 225 -17.68 -6.67 7.71
CA MET A 225 -17.53 -6.15 6.34
C MET A 225 -16.28 -6.68 5.62
N GLN A 226 -15.15 -6.69 6.34
CA GLN A 226 -13.84 -7.03 5.79
C GLN A 226 -13.05 -7.91 6.75
N PRO A 227 -13.46 -9.18 6.92
CA PRO A 227 -12.74 -10.14 7.77
C PRO A 227 -11.36 -10.48 7.22
N THR A 228 -11.13 -10.26 5.92
CA THR A 228 -9.90 -10.64 5.23
C THR A 228 -9.20 -9.47 4.54
N GLU A 229 -7.87 -9.57 4.45
CA GLU A 229 -7.11 -8.85 3.44
C GLU A 229 -6.79 -9.80 2.28
N ASP A 230 -7.03 -9.30 1.06
CA ASP A 230 -7.03 -10.10 -0.15
C ASP A 230 -5.82 -9.74 -1.03
N PHE A 231 -5.22 -10.76 -1.64
CA PHE A 231 -3.98 -10.63 -2.40
C PHE A 231 -4.04 -11.42 -3.72
N THR A 232 -3.30 -10.93 -4.71
CA THR A 232 -2.98 -11.65 -5.95
C THR A 232 -1.53 -12.11 -5.88
N LEU A 233 -1.30 -13.41 -5.93
CA LEU A 233 0.03 -13.99 -6.14
C LEU A 233 0.49 -13.72 -7.57
N ARG A 234 1.60 -13.00 -7.73
CA ARG A 234 2.17 -12.64 -9.04
C ARG A 234 3.32 -13.54 -9.45
N VAL A 235 4.21 -13.82 -8.51
CA VAL A 235 5.38 -14.68 -8.75
C VAL A 235 5.56 -15.59 -7.55
N SER A 236 5.83 -16.86 -7.81
CA SER A 236 6.29 -17.82 -6.81
C SER A 236 7.46 -18.63 -7.35
N HIS A 237 8.50 -18.77 -6.52
CA HIS A 237 9.63 -19.68 -6.75
C HIS A 237 9.46 -21.03 -6.03
N VAL A 238 8.33 -21.23 -5.36
CA VAL A 238 7.92 -22.49 -4.73
C VAL A 238 6.58 -22.97 -5.29
N GLY A 239 6.25 -24.24 -5.07
CA GLY A 239 4.92 -24.76 -5.40
C GLY A 239 3.84 -24.09 -4.52
N VAL A 240 2.68 -23.80 -5.11
CA VAL A 240 1.55 -23.15 -4.43
C VAL A 240 0.25 -23.89 -4.71
N ARG A 241 -0.70 -23.78 -3.78
CA ARG A 241 -2.08 -24.25 -3.95
C ARG A 241 -3.04 -23.08 -3.69
N ILE A 242 -3.86 -22.75 -4.69
CA ILE A 242 -4.80 -21.63 -4.62
C ILE A 242 -6.22 -22.17 -4.31
N PRO A 243 -7.02 -21.50 -3.46
CA PRO A 243 -6.68 -20.29 -2.71
C PRO A 243 -5.76 -20.55 -1.52
N GLU A 244 -4.92 -19.57 -1.18
CA GLU A 244 -4.11 -19.57 0.04
C GLU A 244 -4.82 -18.76 1.15
N ASP A 245 -4.68 -19.18 2.40
CA ASP A 245 -5.08 -18.43 3.60
C ASP A 245 -3.89 -17.92 4.43
N ASP A 246 -2.68 -18.33 4.05
CA ASP A 246 -1.40 -17.88 4.59
C ASP A 246 -0.42 -17.55 3.45
N LEU A 247 0.11 -16.33 3.44
CA LEU A 247 1.10 -15.91 2.43
C LEU A 247 2.41 -16.71 2.53
N PHE A 248 2.68 -17.33 3.68
CA PHE A 248 3.86 -18.15 3.93
C PHE A 248 3.65 -19.65 3.65
N ASP A 249 2.48 -20.07 3.18
CA ASP A 249 2.21 -21.48 2.91
C ASP A 249 3.20 -22.06 1.88
N GLY A 250 3.66 -23.29 2.08
CA GLY A 250 4.63 -23.96 1.21
C GLY A 250 6.06 -23.38 1.22
N LEU A 251 6.37 -22.37 2.05
CA LEU A 251 7.73 -21.89 2.23
C LEU A 251 8.55 -22.86 3.10
N PRO A 252 9.88 -22.96 2.87
CA PRO A 252 10.74 -23.76 3.74
C PRO A 252 10.76 -23.18 5.15
N SER A 253 10.77 -24.07 6.15
CA SER A 253 10.86 -23.72 7.58
C SER A 253 12.18 -23.05 7.96
N GLU A 254 13.21 -23.25 7.13
CA GLU A 254 14.51 -22.59 7.24
C GLU A 254 14.72 -21.69 6.02
N VAL A 255 15.04 -20.43 6.30
CA VAL A 255 15.47 -19.42 5.31
C VAL A 255 16.83 -19.90 4.78
N PRO A 256 16.98 -20.32 3.51
CA PRO A 256 18.25 -20.83 3.00
C PRO A 256 19.35 -19.79 3.22
N THR A 257 20.43 -20.15 3.89
CA THR A 257 21.50 -19.22 4.32
C THR A 257 22.25 -18.59 3.17
#